data_AF-A0A378VZ05-F1
#
_entry.id   AF-A0A378VZ05-F1
#
_cell.length_a   1.000
_cell.length_b   1.000
_cell.length_c   1.000
_cell.angle_alpha   90.00
_cell.angle_beta   90.00
_cell.angle_gamma   90.00
#
_symmetry.space_group_name_H-M   'P 1'
#
loop_
_entity.id
_entity.type
_entity.pdbx_description
1 polymer ?
#
loop_
_entity_poly.entity_id
_entity_poly.type
_entity_poly.pdbx_seq_one_letter_code
_entity_poly.pdbx_strand_id
1 'polypeptide(L)' 'MASGEEIKISGFGNFQLRDKPQRPGRNPKTGEEVPITARRVVTFHASQKLKGMVEHYYDKQR' A
#
# COMPACT_ATOMS: atom_id res chain seq x y z
N MET A 1 -12.48 -0.70 3.21
CA MET A 1 -13.33 0.46 2.87
C MET A 1 -14.60 -0.03 2.22
N ALA A 2 -15.52 -0.55 3.01
CA ALA A 2 -16.72 -1.20 2.49
C ALA A 2 -17.59 -0.25 1.63
N SER A 3 -17.50 1.07 1.84
CA SER A 3 -18.23 2.09 1.07
C SER A 3 -17.61 2.47 -0.28
N GLY A 4 -16.40 2.01 -0.62
CA GLY A 4 -15.75 2.40 -1.88
C GLY A 4 -15.07 3.78 -1.86
N GLU A 5 -14.99 4.43 -0.70
CA GLU A 5 -14.49 5.80 -0.56
C GLU A 5 -13.02 5.85 -0.09
N GLU A 6 -12.31 6.91 -0.51
CA GLU A 6 -10.99 7.24 0.00
C GLU A 6 -11.10 7.76 1.44
N ILE A 7 -10.22 7.29 2.33
CA ILE A 7 -10.14 7.75 3.72
C ILE A 7 -8.91 8.64 3.87
N LYS A 8 -9.10 9.88 4.29
CA LYS A 8 -8.01 10.84 4.56
C LYS A 8 -7.93 11.12 6.05
N ILE A 9 -6.77 10.85 6.66
CA ILE A 9 -6.51 11.11 8.07
C ILE A 9 -5.41 12.16 8.16
N SER A 10 -5.79 13.37 8.59
CA SER A 10 -4.86 14.50 8.72
C SER A 10 -3.68 14.15 9.62
N GLY A 11 -2.46 14.50 9.18
CA GLY A 11 -1.22 14.21 9.90
C GLY A 11 -0.77 12.75 9.92
N PHE A 12 -1.58 11.83 9.37
CA PHE A 12 -1.25 10.40 9.29
C PHE A 12 -1.01 9.97 7.84
N GLY A 13 -2.04 10.04 6.99
CA GLY A 13 -1.96 9.63 5.60
C GLY A 13 -3.32 9.40 4.96
N ASN A 14 -3.30 8.91 3.73
CA ASN A 14 -4.50 8.52 3.01
C ASN A 14 -4.54 7.01 2.78
N PHE A 15 -5.73 6.47 2.78
CA PHE A 15 -5.98 5.13 2.27
C PHE A 15 -6.84 5.28 1.02
N GLN A 16 -6.38 4.70 -0.08
CA GLN A 16 -6.99 4.80 -1.41
C GLN A 16 -7.36 3.43 -1.94
N LEU A 17 -8.46 3.35 -2.70
CA LEU A 17 -8.80 2.17 -3.48
C LEU A 17 -8.20 2.30 -4.87
N ARG A 18 -7.56 1.22 -5.34
CA ARG A 18 -7.02 1.13 -6.70
C ARG A 18 -7.49 -0.14 -7.36
N ASP A 19 -8.03 -0.03 -8.56
CA ASP A 19 -8.32 -1.19 -9.40
C ASP A 19 -7.04 -1.62 -10.11
N LYS A 20 -6.66 -2.89 -9.92
CA LYS A 20 -5.47 -3.49 -10.52
C LYS A 20 -5.90 -4.46 -11.61
N PRO A 21 -5.40 -4.30 -12.86
CA PRO A 21 -5.70 -5.24 -13.93
C PRO A 21 -5.02 -6.60 -13.68
N GLN A 22 -5.52 -7.62 -14.37
CA GLN A 22 -4.86 -8.92 -14.41
C GLN A 22 -3.46 -8.77 -15.01
N ARG A 23 -2.49 -9.49 -14.45
CA ARG A 23 -1.09 -9.44 -14.91
C ARG A 23 -0.40 -10.79 -14.73
N PRO A 24 0.69 -11.08 -15.47
CA PRO A 24 1.47 -12.28 -15.23
C PRO A 24 2.07 -12.25 -13.82
N GLY A 25 2.06 -13.42 -13.18
CA GLY A 25 2.72 -13.69 -11.92
C GLY A 25 3.33 -15.08 -11.96
N ARG A 26 3.99 -15.46 -10.87
CA ARG A 26 4.65 -16.77 -10.75
C ARG A 26 4.52 -17.30 -9.34
N ASN A 27 4.49 -18.62 -9.20
CA ASN A 27 4.65 -19.26 -7.90
C ASN A 27 6.07 -18.99 -7.39
N PRO A 28 6.26 -18.29 -6.25
CA PRO A 28 7.60 -17.95 -5.76
C PRO A 28 8.49 -19.16 -5.45
N LYS A 29 7.91 -20.35 -5.24
CA LYS A 29 8.65 -21.58 -4.91
C LYS A 29 9.07 -22.38 -6.16
N THR A 30 8.21 -22.47 -7.18
CA THR A 30 8.44 -23.33 -8.36
C THR A 30 8.80 -22.55 -9.63
N GLY A 31 8.50 -21.25 -9.68
CA GLY A 31 8.70 -20.41 -10.86
C GLY A 31 7.63 -20.55 -11.94
N GLU A 32 6.66 -21.48 -11.77
CA GLU A 32 5.56 -21.68 -12.70
C GLU A 32 4.72 -20.41 -12.86
N GLU A 33 4.31 -20.12 -14.09
CA GLU A 33 3.51 -18.95 -14.40
C GLU A 33 2.06 -19.13 -13.93
N VAL A 34 1.60 -18.18 -13.12
CA VAL A 34 0.24 -18.14 -12.58
C VAL A 34 -0.28 -16.70 -12.70
N PRO A 35 -1.43 -16.47 -13.36
CA PRO A 35 -1.96 -15.13 -13.50
C PRO A 35 -2.37 -14.54 -12.15
N ILE A 36 -2.01 -13.28 -11.93
CA ILE A 36 -2.49 -12.49 -10.79
C ILE A 36 -3.80 -11.86 -11.25
N THR A 37 -4.91 -12.32 -10.67
CA THR A 37 -6.26 -11.86 -11.02
C THR A 37 -6.45 -10.36 -10.80
N ALA A 38 -7.28 -9.76 -11.67
CA ALA A 38 -7.75 -8.40 -11.51
C ALA A 38 -8.50 -8.25 -10.17
N ARG A 39 -8.22 -7.18 -9.44
CA ARG A 39 -8.83 -6.95 -8.12
C ARG A 39 -8.76 -5.49 -7.71
N ARG A 40 -9.63 -5.10 -6.79
CA ARG A 40 -9.56 -3.83 -6.08
C ARG A 40 -8.66 -3.99 -4.85
N VAL A 41 -7.68 -3.11 -4.70
CA VAL A 41 -6.74 -3.12 -3.56
C VAL A 41 -6.84 -1.82 -2.76
N VAL A 42 -6.50 -1.89 -1.48
CA VAL A 42 -6.29 -0.72 -0.63
C VAL A 42 -4.80 -0.37 -0.63
N THR A 43 -4.46 0.89 -0.87
CA THR A 43 -3.09 1.41 -0.73
C THR A 43 -3.04 2.52 0.31
N PHE A 44 -1.97 2.58 1.09
CA PHE A 44 -1.74 3.66 2.05
C PHE A 44 -0.63 4.58 1.55
N HIS A 45 -0.86 5.90 1.55
CA HIS A 45 0.20 6.89 1.37
C HIS A 45 0.39 7.68 2.66
N ALA A 46 1.55 7.51 3.29
CA ALA A 46 1.92 8.22 4.49
C ALA A 46 2.04 9.73 4.24
N SER A 47 1.52 10.53 5.17
CA SER A 47 1.71 11.97 5.18
C SER A 47 3.17 12.35 5.43
N GLN A 48 3.58 13.55 5.01
CA GLN A 48 4.92 14.06 5.28
C GLN A 48 5.21 14.17 6.78
N LYS A 49 4.19 14.51 7.59
CA LYS A 49 4.30 14.55 9.05
C LYS A 49 4.64 13.17 9.63
N LEU A 50 3.91 12.13 9.22
CA LEU A 50 4.17 10.77 9.68
C LEU A 50 5.56 10.29 9.28
N LYS A 51 5.96 10.50 8.01
CA LYS A 51 7.30 10.12 7.54
C LYS A 51 8.41 10.80 8.35
N GLY A 52 8.33 12.11 8.55
CA GLY A 52 9.33 12.85 9.33
C GLY A 52 9.41 12.40 10.79
N MET A 53 8.27 12.06 11.42
CA MET A 53 8.29 11.51 12.79
C MET A 53 9.00 10.15 12.86
N VAL A 54 8.78 9.29 11.86
CA VAL A 54 9.41 7.97 11.79
C VAL A 54 10.91 8.09 11.54
N GLU A 55 11.32 8.90 10.57
CA GLU A 55 12.74 9.17 10.26
C GLU A 55 13.47 9.72 11.50
N HIS A 56 12.92 10.75 12.13
CA HIS A 56 13.49 11.33 13.36
C HIS A 56 13.61 10.32 14.51
N TYR A 57 12.65 9.42 14.65
CA TYR A 57 12.71 8.37 15.67
C TYR A 57 13.85 7.38 15.38
N TYR A 58 14.02 6.96 14.12
CA TYR A 58 15.13 6.09 13.72
C TYR A 58 16.49 6.76 13.94
N ASP A 59 16.63 8.03 13.57
CA ASP A 59 17.88 8.77 13.73
C ASP A 59 18.29 8.95 15.19
N LYS A 60 17.32 9.11 16.10
CA LYS A 60 17.58 9.21 17.55
C LYS A 60 18.02 7.91 18.22
N GLN A 61 17.82 6.77 17.58
CA GLN A 61 18.22 5.46 18.12
C GLN A 61 19.52 4.94 17.52
N ARG A 62 20.08 5.67 16.55
CA ARG A 62 21.40 5.43 16.01
C ARG A 62 22.47 6.08 16.89
#